data_AF-A0A7H8JWG9-F1
#
_entry.id   AF-A0A7H8JWG9-F1
#
_cell.length_a   1.000
_cell.length_b   1.000
_cell.length_c   1.000
_cell.angle_alpha   90.00
_cell.angle_beta   90.00
_cell.angle_gamma   90.00
#
_symmetry.space_group_name_H-M   'P 1'
#
loop_
_entity.id
_entity.type
_entity.pdbx_description
1 polymer ?
#
loop_
_entity_poly.entity_id
_entity_poly.type
_entity_poly.pdbx_seq_one_letter_code
_entity_poly.pdbx_strand_id
1 'polypeptide(L)'
;MSYSYPPPQQPPQGPGPYGPPQGGGFPPQGPPPQQGWPPQGFQPRPYGGGPQGPGRRELPALGFFLGLVAAVIFFFVYAVIIEDAEDEHLVGWLGLLFGPALGFLMGLVGGRSPGMPIASALLGPVAMYFGQIMGICLLLTATSDQGTELFFEEFSHVSELWKENLVGVDILYFIGCAVLGAVAAFAGGRVGRPGPGIQQPRMY
;
A
#
# COMPACT_ATOMS: atom_id res chain seq x y z
N MET A 1 28.34 -15.06 39.01
CA MET A 1 28.10 -16.32 38.29
C MET A 1 26.62 -16.64 38.44
N SER A 2 25.82 -16.39 37.40
CA SER A 2 24.38 -16.66 37.38
C SER A 2 24.13 -18.12 37.02
N TYR A 3 23.47 -18.86 37.91
CA TYR A 3 23.04 -20.24 37.67
C TYR A 3 21.78 -20.25 36.80
N SER A 4 21.84 -20.92 35.65
CA SER A 4 20.68 -21.24 34.82
C SER A 4 20.10 -22.58 35.26
N TYR A 5 18.83 -22.60 35.68
CA TYR A 5 18.08 -23.85 35.94
C TYR A 5 17.44 -24.37 34.64
N PRO A 6 17.44 -25.69 34.38
CA PRO A 6 16.68 -26.29 33.29
C PRO A 6 15.17 -26.38 33.63
N PRO A 7 14.27 -26.26 32.64
CA PRO A 7 12.82 -26.34 32.87
C PRO A 7 12.36 -27.79 33.17
N PRO A 8 11.28 -27.96 33.96
CA PRO A 8 10.78 -29.28 34.36
C PRO A 8 10.16 -30.05 33.19
N GLN A 9 10.44 -31.36 33.16
CA GLN A 9 9.86 -32.32 32.21
C GLN A 9 8.41 -32.67 32.60
N GLN A 10 7.51 -32.66 31.61
CA GLN A 10 6.11 -33.09 31.80
C GLN A 10 5.98 -34.63 31.69
N PRO A 11 5.10 -35.27 32.48
CA PRO A 11 4.92 -36.72 32.49
C PRO A 11 4.15 -37.26 31.26
N PRO A 12 4.37 -38.53 30.85
CA PRO A 12 3.66 -39.15 29.74
C PRO A 12 2.17 -39.34 30.05
N GLN A 13 1.30 -38.84 29.16
CA GLN A 13 -0.15 -39.08 29.21
C GLN A 13 -0.44 -40.52 28.77
N GLY A 14 -1.02 -41.30 29.69
CA GLY A 14 -1.46 -42.68 29.42
C GLY A 14 -2.72 -42.76 28.54
N PRO A 15 -3.01 -43.94 27.93
CA PRO A 15 -4.15 -44.13 27.04
C PRO A 15 -5.50 -43.94 27.76
N GLY A 16 -6.38 -43.15 27.16
CA GLY A 16 -7.70 -42.82 27.70
C GLY A 16 -8.74 -43.96 27.66
N PRO A 17 -9.82 -43.86 28.45
CA PRO A 17 -10.69 -44.96 28.88
C PRO A 17 -11.88 -45.31 27.95
N TYR A 18 -11.78 -45.11 26.63
CA TYR A 18 -12.85 -45.49 25.68
C TYR A 18 -12.33 -46.35 24.53
N GLY A 19 -12.32 -47.67 24.75
CA GLY A 19 -12.10 -48.68 23.71
C GLY A 19 -13.09 -49.84 23.87
N PRO A 20 -13.65 -50.41 22.79
CA PRO A 20 -14.58 -51.54 22.86
C PRO A 20 -13.87 -52.87 23.23
N PRO A 21 -14.59 -53.85 23.83
CA PRO A 21 -13.98 -55.02 24.46
C PRO A 21 -13.39 -56.03 23.46
N GLN A 22 -12.17 -56.50 23.75
CA GLN A 22 -11.47 -57.58 23.04
C GLN A 22 -12.14 -58.93 23.26
N GLY A 23 -12.39 -59.68 22.18
CA GLY A 23 -12.75 -61.09 22.23
C GLY A 23 -12.37 -61.83 20.93
N GLY A 24 -11.71 -62.98 21.08
CA GLY A 24 -11.63 -64.04 20.06
C GLY A 24 -10.49 -63.92 19.03
N GLY A 25 -9.59 -64.91 19.02
CA GLY A 25 -8.31 -64.87 18.30
C GLY A 25 -8.32 -65.30 16.84
N PHE A 26 -7.33 -64.80 16.10
CA PHE A 26 -6.80 -65.30 14.81
C PHE A 26 -5.33 -64.79 14.68
N PRO A 27 -4.43 -65.52 13.98
CA PRO A 27 -2.98 -65.26 14.00
C PRO A 27 -2.59 -63.95 13.27
N PRO A 28 -1.51 -63.27 13.70
CA PRO A 28 -1.16 -61.93 13.22
C PRO A 28 -0.63 -61.97 11.77
N GLN A 29 -1.36 -61.33 10.86
CA GLN A 29 -0.82 -60.94 9.56
C GLN A 29 0.19 -59.80 9.76
N GLY A 30 1.42 -60.01 9.30
CA GLY A 30 2.49 -59.03 9.38
C GLY A 30 2.15 -57.73 8.64
N PRO A 31 2.62 -56.57 9.12
CA PRO A 31 2.33 -55.29 8.50
C PRO A 31 2.96 -55.20 7.09
N PRO A 32 2.28 -54.57 6.11
CA PRO A 32 2.87 -54.29 4.81
C PRO A 32 4.07 -53.32 4.96
N PRO A 33 5.11 -53.44 4.13
CA PRO A 33 6.29 -52.59 4.25
C PRO A 33 5.92 -51.12 4.02
N GLN A 34 6.01 -50.31 5.07
CA GLN A 34 5.87 -48.86 4.98
C GLN A 34 7.09 -48.30 4.25
N GLN A 35 6.87 -47.90 3.01
CA GLN A 35 7.80 -47.14 2.20
C GLN A 35 8.11 -45.83 2.94
N GLY A 36 9.37 -45.67 3.35
CA GLY A 36 9.82 -44.58 4.23
C GLY A 36 9.61 -43.21 3.60
N TRP A 37 8.72 -42.43 4.20
CA TRP A 37 8.64 -40.99 4.00
C TRP A 37 9.66 -40.31 4.92
N PRO A 38 10.46 -39.33 4.44
CA PRO A 38 11.38 -38.61 5.30
C PRO A 38 10.60 -37.82 6.37
N PRO A 39 11.10 -37.73 7.61
CA PRO A 39 10.40 -37.12 8.72
C PRO A 39 10.12 -35.64 8.43
N GLN A 40 8.85 -35.32 8.15
CA GLN A 40 8.37 -33.96 8.07
C GLN A 40 8.36 -33.37 9.48
N GLY A 41 9.42 -32.63 9.80
CA GLY A 41 9.44 -31.76 10.96
C GLY A 41 8.24 -30.82 10.91
N PHE A 42 7.39 -30.91 11.91
CA PHE A 42 6.29 -29.98 12.15
C PHE A 42 6.87 -28.61 12.52
N GLN A 43 7.27 -27.84 11.52
CA GLN A 43 7.52 -26.41 11.69
C GLN A 43 6.17 -25.69 11.60
N PRO A 44 5.75 -24.91 12.61
CA PRO A 44 4.55 -24.11 12.51
C PRO A 44 4.71 -23.10 11.36
N ARG A 45 4.05 -23.37 10.23
CA ARG A 45 3.97 -22.41 9.13
C ARG A 45 3.14 -21.22 9.59
N PRO A 46 3.65 -19.98 9.49
CA PRO A 46 2.83 -18.79 9.61
C PRO A 46 1.70 -18.89 8.60
N TYR A 47 0.47 -18.70 9.07
CA TYR A 47 -0.75 -18.70 8.28
C TYR A 47 -0.57 -17.74 7.08
N GLY A 48 -0.51 -18.27 5.84
CA GLY A 48 -0.43 -17.44 4.63
C GLY A 48 0.53 -17.86 3.50
N GLY A 49 1.08 -19.08 3.52
CA GLY A 49 1.99 -19.57 2.47
C GLY A 49 1.32 -20.47 1.42
N GLY A 50 0.38 -19.94 0.64
CA GLY A 50 -0.03 -20.60 -0.61
C GLY A 50 1.08 -20.49 -1.68
N PRO A 51 1.13 -21.36 -2.70
CA PRO A 51 2.11 -21.26 -3.78
C PRO A 51 2.05 -19.86 -4.37
N GLN A 52 3.17 -19.13 -4.27
CA GLN A 52 3.32 -17.83 -4.90
C GLN A 52 3.32 -18.12 -6.41
N GLY A 53 2.16 -17.95 -7.05
CA GLY A 53 2.08 -17.85 -8.52
C GLY A 53 3.09 -16.79 -9.01
N PRO A 54 3.47 -16.79 -10.30
CA PRO A 54 4.58 -15.99 -10.82
C PRO A 54 4.59 -14.60 -10.19
N GLY A 55 5.50 -14.39 -9.24
CA GLY A 55 5.52 -13.17 -8.45
C GLY A 55 5.73 -12.03 -9.44
N ARG A 56 4.72 -11.19 -9.63
CA ARG A 56 4.86 -9.99 -10.46
C ARG A 56 6.08 -9.26 -9.91
N ARG A 57 7.11 -9.05 -10.75
CA ARG A 57 8.30 -8.30 -10.33
C ARG A 57 7.83 -6.94 -9.85
N GLU A 58 8.04 -6.68 -8.57
CA GLU A 58 7.80 -5.35 -8.00
C GLU A 58 8.82 -4.41 -8.62
N LEU A 59 8.34 -3.34 -9.27
CA LEU A 59 9.18 -2.34 -9.92
C LEU A 59 8.99 -1.01 -9.19
N PRO A 60 9.58 -0.84 -8.00
CA PRO A 60 9.40 0.37 -7.19
C PRO A 60 9.80 1.62 -7.96
N ALA A 61 10.90 1.60 -8.72
CA ALA A 61 11.30 2.74 -9.54
C ALA A 61 10.22 3.14 -10.57
N LEU A 62 9.56 2.16 -11.20
CA LEU A 62 8.51 2.43 -12.18
C LEU A 62 7.24 2.95 -11.51
N GLY A 63 6.89 2.42 -10.34
CA GLY A 63 5.76 2.92 -9.53
C GLY A 63 5.97 4.37 -9.10
N PHE A 64 7.19 4.72 -8.67
CA PHE A 64 7.53 6.10 -8.34
C PHE A 64 7.42 7.01 -9.57
N PHE A 65 7.97 6.60 -10.71
CA PHE A 65 7.92 7.38 -11.94
C PHE A 65 6.49 7.62 -12.41
N LEU A 66 5.62 6.60 -12.36
CA LEU A 66 4.19 6.76 -12.66
C LEU A 66 3.51 7.74 -11.70
N GLY A 67 3.82 7.65 -10.41
CA GLY A 67 3.37 8.62 -9.42
C GLY A 67 3.81 10.03 -9.74
N LEU A 68 5.07 10.22 -10.14
CA LEU A 68 5.62 11.51 -10.53
C LEU A 68 4.91 12.09 -11.76
N VAL A 69 4.70 11.30 -12.80
CA VAL A 69 3.95 11.74 -14.00
C VAL A 69 2.52 12.12 -13.64
N ALA A 70 1.84 11.30 -12.85
CA ALA A 70 0.49 11.62 -12.37
C ALA A 70 0.47 12.89 -11.50
N ALA A 71 1.53 13.15 -10.73
CA ALA A 71 1.65 14.34 -9.88
C ALA A 71 1.82 15.60 -10.73
N VAL A 72 2.56 15.52 -11.84
CA VAL A 72 2.66 16.62 -12.82
C VAL A 72 1.32 16.89 -13.48
N ILE A 73 0.57 15.84 -13.85
CA ILE A 73 -0.79 16.02 -14.40
C ILE A 73 -1.69 16.70 -13.36
N PHE A 74 -1.64 16.22 -12.12
CA PHE A 74 -2.40 16.79 -11.02
C PHE A 74 -2.05 18.27 -10.81
N PHE A 75 -0.77 18.64 -10.84
CA PHE A 75 -0.32 20.02 -10.76
C PHE A 75 -1.02 20.93 -11.78
N PHE A 76 -1.04 20.56 -13.06
CA PHE A 76 -1.69 21.37 -14.09
C PHE A 76 -3.22 21.39 -13.95
N VAL A 77 -3.83 20.24 -13.71
CA VAL A 77 -5.29 20.14 -13.51
C VAL A 77 -5.73 21.00 -12.34
N TYR A 78 -4.97 20.98 -11.24
CA TYR A 78 -5.28 21.73 -10.04
C TYR A 78 -5.14 23.25 -10.26
N ALA A 79 -4.10 23.68 -10.99
CA ALA A 79 -3.90 25.09 -11.33
C ALA A 79 -5.05 25.66 -12.17
N VAL A 80 -5.47 24.93 -13.22
CA VAL A 80 -6.59 25.33 -14.09
C VAL A 80 -7.91 25.38 -13.33
N ILE A 81 -8.13 24.43 -12.39
CA ILE A 81 -9.36 24.46 -11.61
C ILE A 81 -9.39 25.69 -10.68
N ILE A 82 -8.27 26.08 -10.07
CA ILE A 82 -8.23 27.29 -9.24
C ILE A 82 -8.52 28.55 -10.05
N GLU A 83 -7.99 28.63 -11.27
CA GLU A 83 -8.24 29.76 -12.17
C GLU A 83 -9.73 29.96 -12.44
N ASP A 84 -10.50 28.86 -12.60
CA ASP A 84 -11.91 28.87 -12.99
C ASP A 84 -12.88 28.71 -11.78
N ALA A 85 -12.38 28.42 -10.58
CA ALA A 85 -13.21 28.13 -9.42
C ALA A 85 -13.62 29.40 -8.65
N GLU A 86 -14.93 29.66 -8.58
CA GLU A 86 -15.52 30.64 -7.66
C GLU A 86 -15.72 30.07 -6.23
N ASP A 87 -15.73 28.73 -6.08
CA ASP A 87 -16.01 28.04 -4.81
C ASP A 87 -14.75 27.48 -4.14
N GLU A 88 -14.36 28.10 -3.02
CA GLU A 88 -13.19 27.75 -2.20
C GLU A 88 -13.19 26.27 -1.73
N HIS A 89 -14.37 25.70 -1.49
CA HIS A 89 -14.50 24.35 -0.98
C HIS A 89 -14.14 23.26 -2.00
N LEU A 90 -14.34 23.51 -3.30
CA LEU A 90 -14.03 22.54 -4.36
C LEU A 90 -12.53 22.25 -4.43
N VAL A 91 -11.72 23.27 -4.19
CA VAL A 91 -10.26 23.24 -4.23
C VAL A 91 -9.69 22.26 -3.18
N GLY A 92 -10.30 22.21 -2.00
CA GLY A 92 -9.95 21.27 -0.93
C GLY A 92 -10.31 19.81 -1.23
N TRP A 93 -11.49 19.58 -1.82
CA TRP A 93 -11.97 18.23 -2.17
C TRP A 93 -11.09 17.52 -3.20
N LEU A 94 -10.48 18.28 -4.11
CA LEU A 94 -9.53 17.72 -5.08
C LEU A 94 -8.33 17.07 -4.40
N GLY A 95 -7.77 17.69 -3.34
CA GLY A 95 -6.67 17.08 -2.58
C GLY A 95 -7.03 15.70 -2.01
N LEU A 96 -8.26 15.55 -1.52
CA LEU A 96 -8.78 14.29 -0.98
C LEU A 96 -9.05 13.23 -2.07
N LEU A 97 -9.28 13.64 -3.32
CA LEU A 97 -9.46 12.74 -4.46
C LEU A 97 -8.12 12.30 -5.06
N PHE A 98 -7.23 13.25 -5.29
CA PHE A 98 -5.99 13.02 -6.02
C PHE A 98 -4.89 12.37 -5.18
N GLY A 99 -4.83 12.66 -3.87
CA GLY A 99 -3.93 11.98 -2.94
C GLY A 99 -4.03 10.45 -3.01
N PRO A 100 -5.21 9.85 -2.75
CA PRO A 100 -5.40 8.41 -2.89
C PRO A 100 -5.25 7.91 -4.32
N ALA A 101 -5.61 8.68 -5.36
CA ALA A 101 -5.36 8.28 -6.75
C ALA A 101 -3.87 8.11 -7.06
N LEU A 102 -3.04 9.09 -6.67
CA LEU A 102 -1.58 9.05 -6.78
C LEU A 102 -0.99 7.87 -6.01
N GLY A 103 -1.39 7.74 -4.74
CA GLY A 103 -0.97 6.63 -3.89
C GLY A 103 -1.28 5.27 -4.53
N PHE A 104 -2.52 5.09 -5.00
CA PHE A 104 -2.95 3.85 -5.65
C PHE A 104 -2.11 3.52 -6.88
N LEU A 105 -1.86 4.51 -7.76
CA LEU A 105 -1.04 4.32 -8.97
C LEU A 105 0.40 3.91 -8.62
N MET A 106 1.00 4.57 -7.63
CA MET A 106 2.33 4.24 -7.13
C MET A 106 2.38 2.82 -6.56
N GLY A 107 1.38 2.44 -5.77
CA GLY A 107 1.26 1.10 -5.19
C GLY A 107 1.01 0.00 -6.23
N LEU A 108 0.23 0.28 -7.27
CA LEU A 108 -0.17 -0.70 -8.30
C LEU A 108 1.04 -1.30 -9.03
N VAL A 109 2.09 -0.50 -9.24
CA VAL A 109 3.31 -0.89 -9.96
C VAL A 109 4.50 -1.07 -9.01
N GLY A 110 4.55 -0.29 -7.93
CA GLY A 110 5.64 -0.31 -6.95
C GLY A 110 5.59 -1.46 -5.93
N GLY A 111 4.51 -2.24 -5.91
CA GLY A 111 4.41 -3.46 -5.09
C GLY A 111 4.35 -3.17 -3.59
N ARG A 112 4.95 -4.04 -2.77
CA ARG A 112 4.93 -3.95 -1.30
C ARG A 112 6.12 -3.19 -0.74
N SER A 113 6.81 -2.41 -1.57
CA SER A 113 7.97 -1.66 -1.13
C SER A 113 7.57 -0.64 -0.05
N PRO A 114 8.25 -0.63 1.12
CA PRO A 114 7.90 0.25 2.23
C PRO A 114 8.13 1.73 1.90
N GLY A 115 8.88 2.04 0.84
CA GLY A 115 9.11 3.40 0.36
C GLY A 115 7.91 4.02 -0.36
N MET A 116 7.00 3.21 -0.94
CA MET A 116 5.87 3.76 -1.73
C MET A 116 4.90 4.60 -0.92
N PRO A 117 4.44 4.17 0.27
CA PRO A 117 3.55 4.99 1.09
C PRO A 117 4.18 6.32 1.51
N ILE A 118 5.47 6.30 1.83
CA ILE A 118 6.22 7.51 2.21
C ILE A 118 6.33 8.45 1.00
N ALA A 119 6.71 7.91 -0.16
CA ALA A 119 6.82 8.68 -1.38
C ALA A 119 5.46 9.28 -1.78
N SER A 120 4.36 8.55 -1.68
CA SER A 120 3.02 9.08 -1.96
C SER A 120 2.58 10.14 -0.95
N ALA A 121 2.90 9.94 0.34
CA ALA A 121 2.57 10.87 1.40
C ALA A 121 3.27 12.23 1.25
N LEU A 122 4.44 12.25 0.61
CA LEU A 122 5.17 13.47 0.33
C LEU A 122 4.79 14.06 -1.03
N LEU A 123 4.71 13.23 -2.06
CA LEU A 123 4.49 13.68 -3.43
C LEU A 123 3.11 14.31 -3.64
N GLY A 124 2.06 13.78 -3.00
CA GLY A 124 0.71 14.34 -3.07
C GLY A 124 0.63 15.78 -2.57
N PRO A 125 1.01 16.05 -1.31
CA PRO A 125 1.12 17.40 -0.75
C PRO A 125 1.99 18.33 -1.58
N VAL A 126 3.16 17.86 -2.03
CA VAL A 126 4.07 18.70 -2.83
C VAL A 126 3.40 19.12 -4.14
N ALA A 127 2.76 18.19 -4.85
CA ALA A 127 2.06 18.50 -6.08
C ALA A 127 0.86 19.43 -5.86
N MET A 128 0.12 19.23 -4.77
CA MET A 128 -0.99 20.11 -4.37
C MET A 128 -0.52 21.54 -4.09
N TYR A 129 0.58 21.70 -3.33
CA TYR A 129 1.18 22.99 -3.03
C TYR A 129 1.61 23.72 -4.30
N PHE A 130 2.38 23.06 -5.18
CA PHE A 130 2.78 23.68 -6.43
C PHE A 130 1.59 24.03 -7.32
N GLY A 131 0.56 23.17 -7.38
CA GLY A 131 -0.66 23.43 -8.13
C GLY A 131 -1.41 24.66 -7.61
N GLN A 132 -1.46 24.86 -6.29
CA GLN A 132 -2.02 26.05 -5.66
C GLN A 132 -1.27 27.32 -6.06
N ILE A 133 0.06 27.31 -5.96
CA ILE A 133 0.88 28.47 -6.33
C ILE A 133 0.69 28.83 -7.81
N MET A 134 0.74 27.84 -8.71
CA MET A 134 0.52 28.08 -10.14
C MET A 134 -0.90 28.59 -10.43
N GLY A 135 -1.92 28.03 -9.76
CA GLY A 135 -3.30 28.52 -9.87
C GLY A 135 -3.46 29.98 -9.45
N ILE A 136 -2.82 30.38 -8.34
CA ILE A 136 -2.79 31.79 -7.91
C ILE A 136 -2.11 32.67 -8.95
N CYS A 137 -0.98 32.22 -9.54
CA CYS A 137 -0.31 32.97 -10.60
C CYS A 137 -1.21 33.17 -11.83
N LEU A 138 -1.92 32.13 -12.26
CA LEU A 138 -2.87 32.21 -13.38
C LEU A 138 -4.02 33.16 -13.05
N LEU A 139 -4.57 33.09 -11.83
CA LEU A 139 -5.66 33.95 -11.38
C LEU A 139 -5.26 35.43 -11.27
N LEU A 140 -3.99 35.72 -10.96
CA LEU A 140 -3.44 37.08 -10.90
C LEU A 140 -3.03 37.65 -12.27
N THR A 141 -3.01 36.84 -13.32
CA THR A 141 -2.54 37.23 -14.65
C THR A 141 -3.63 37.07 -15.71
N ALA A 142 -3.48 37.76 -16.83
CA ALA A 142 -4.48 37.71 -17.91
C ALA A 142 -4.19 36.59 -18.94
N THR A 143 -3.00 35.99 -18.89
CA THR A 143 -2.54 34.98 -19.85
C THR A 143 -1.67 33.94 -19.17
N SER A 144 -1.68 32.70 -19.68
CA SER A 144 -0.91 31.59 -19.13
C SER A 144 0.61 31.82 -19.18
N ASP A 145 1.10 32.54 -20.19
CA ASP A 145 2.53 32.88 -20.31
C ASP A 145 2.98 33.78 -19.16
N GLN A 146 2.20 34.81 -18.85
CA GLN A 146 2.47 35.72 -17.73
C GLN A 146 2.34 35.00 -16.38
N GLY A 147 1.37 34.11 -16.23
CA GLY A 147 1.23 33.29 -15.01
C GLY A 147 2.45 32.39 -14.80
N THR A 148 3.00 31.82 -15.87
CA THR A 148 4.20 31.00 -15.80
C THR A 148 5.44 31.84 -15.45
N GLU A 149 5.58 33.02 -16.05
CA GLU A 149 6.65 33.99 -15.72
C GLU A 149 6.58 34.38 -14.24
N LEU A 150 5.39 34.76 -13.75
CA LEU A 150 5.16 35.10 -12.35
C LEU A 150 5.47 33.92 -11.40
N PHE A 151 5.12 32.70 -11.79
CA PHE A 151 5.43 31.50 -11.01
C PHE A 151 6.93 31.28 -10.82
N PHE A 152 7.76 31.56 -11.83
CA PHE A 152 9.20 31.35 -11.76
C PHE A 152 9.98 32.55 -11.22
N GLU A 153 9.52 33.77 -11.50
CA GLU A 153 10.23 34.99 -11.11
C GLU A 153 9.83 35.49 -9.71
N GLU A 154 8.55 35.39 -9.36
CA GLU A 154 7.99 35.93 -8.11
C GLU A 154 7.47 34.83 -7.17
N PHE A 155 7.98 33.60 -7.32
CA PHE A 155 7.57 32.44 -6.53
C PHE A 155 7.53 32.72 -5.02
N SER A 156 8.53 33.44 -4.50
CA SER A 156 8.61 33.76 -3.08
C SER A 156 7.43 34.61 -2.62
N HIS A 157 7.06 35.62 -3.43
CA HIS A 157 5.97 36.53 -3.10
C HIS A 157 4.61 35.82 -3.18
N VAL A 158 4.39 35.02 -4.21
CA VAL A 158 3.15 34.22 -4.34
C VAL A 158 3.06 33.17 -3.24
N SER A 159 4.19 32.59 -2.82
CA SER A 159 4.26 31.67 -1.68
C SER A 159 3.92 32.33 -0.35
N GLU A 160 4.27 33.61 -0.16
CA GLU A 160 3.84 34.39 0.99
C GLU A 160 2.33 34.64 0.97
N LEU A 161 1.79 35.09 -0.17
CA LEU A 161 0.35 35.27 -0.35
C LEU A 161 -0.44 33.98 -0.07
N TRP A 162 0.07 32.84 -0.54
CA TRP A 162 -0.52 31.54 -0.25
C TRP A 162 -0.53 31.22 1.25
N LYS A 163 0.56 31.50 1.98
CA LYS A 163 0.63 31.30 3.44
C LYS A 163 -0.35 32.20 4.18
N GLU A 164 -0.52 33.43 3.72
CA GLU A 164 -1.45 34.39 4.33
C GLU A 164 -2.91 33.99 4.15
N ASN A 165 -3.25 33.38 3.01
CA ASN A 165 -4.59 32.89 2.70
C ASN A 165 -4.86 31.46 3.20
N LEU A 166 -3.91 30.86 3.92
CA LEU A 166 -3.98 29.47 4.35
C LEU A 166 -4.94 29.34 5.53
N VAL A 167 -6.10 28.72 5.30
CA VAL A 167 -7.09 28.48 6.35
C VAL A 167 -6.79 27.15 7.02
N GLY A 168 -7.14 27.00 8.30
CA GLY A 168 -6.90 25.75 9.04
C GLY A 168 -7.49 24.50 8.38
N VAL A 169 -8.55 24.64 7.56
CA VAL A 169 -9.14 23.55 6.78
C VAL A 169 -8.21 23.09 5.64
N ASP A 170 -7.41 23.97 5.06
CA ASP A 170 -6.46 23.62 4.00
C ASP A 170 -5.39 22.67 4.51
N ILE A 171 -4.91 22.92 5.73
CA ILE A 171 -3.97 22.02 6.42
C ILE A 171 -4.57 20.61 6.55
N LEU A 172 -5.87 20.51 6.84
CA LEU A 172 -6.56 19.21 6.91
C LEU A 172 -6.63 18.53 5.54
N TYR A 173 -6.80 19.28 4.46
CA TYR A 173 -6.75 18.72 3.10
C TYR A 173 -5.34 18.25 2.71
N PHE A 174 -4.29 18.97 3.10
CA PHE A 174 -2.90 18.54 2.92
C PHE A 174 -2.61 17.24 3.69
N ILE A 175 -2.99 17.18 4.97
CA ILE A 175 -2.82 15.98 5.79
C ILE A 175 -3.67 14.83 5.22
N GLY A 176 -4.91 15.10 4.84
CA GLY A 176 -5.81 14.13 4.24
C GLY A 176 -5.24 13.55 2.94
N CYS A 177 -4.73 14.40 2.06
CA CYS A 177 -4.04 14.00 0.83
C CYS A 177 -2.85 13.07 1.12
N ALA A 178 -2.00 13.45 2.09
CA ALA A 178 -0.84 12.64 2.49
C ALA A 178 -1.25 11.27 3.05
N VAL A 179 -2.18 11.26 4.01
CA VAL A 179 -2.61 10.04 4.70
C VAL A 179 -3.37 9.11 3.76
N LEU A 180 -4.33 9.64 3.00
CA LEU A 180 -5.10 8.85 2.04
C LEU A 180 -4.21 8.34 0.90
N GLY A 181 -3.23 9.14 0.46
CA GLY A 181 -2.21 8.69 -0.49
C GLY A 181 -1.41 7.49 0.04
N ALA A 182 -0.89 7.59 1.26
CA ALA A 182 -0.16 6.49 1.89
C ALA A 182 -1.02 5.22 2.03
N VAL A 183 -2.27 5.37 2.47
CA VAL A 183 -3.22 4.25 2.62
C VAL A 183 -3.53 3.62 1.26
N ALA A 184 -3.77 4.43 0.24
CA ALA A 184 -4.08 3.95 -1.10
C ALA A 184 -2.88 3.26 -1.77
N ALA A 185 -1.65 3.66 -1.47
CA ALA A 185 -0.45 2.96 -1.92
C ALA A 185 -0.41 1.51 -1.42
N PHE A 186 -0.79 1.28 -0.17
CA PHE A 186 -0.95 -0.08 0.34
C PHE A 186 -2.08 -0.84 -0.35
N ALA A 187 -3.18 -0.17 -0.70
CA ALA A 187 -4.29 -0.79 -1.42
C ALA A 187 -3.89 -1.21 -2.85
N GLY A 188 -3.23 -0.31 -3.60
CA GLY A 188 -2.74 -0.58 -4.95
C GLY A 188 -1.76 -1.76 -5.01
N GLY A 189 -0.86 -1.85 -4.03
CA GLY A 189 0.10 -2.96 -3.92
C GLY A 189 -0.55 -4.33 -3.68
N ARG A 190 -1.79 -4.38 -3.15
CA ARG A 190 -2.54 -5.62 -2.96
C ARG A 190 -3.31 -6.06 -4.21
N VAL A 191 -3.80 -5.09 -5.00
CA VAL A 191 -4.61 -5.32 -6.21
C VAL A 191 -3.77 -5.91 -7.35
N GLY A 192 -2.47 -5.64 -7.39
CA GLY A 192 -1.56 -6.19 -8.40
C GLY A 192 -1.37 -7.73 -8.38
N ARG A 193 -2.15 -8.48 -7.60
CA ARG A 193 -2.07 -9.95 -7.48
C ARG A 193 -2.93 -10.67 -8.53
N PRO A 194 -2.40 -11.68 -9.23
CA PRO A 194 -3.26 -12.71 -9.79
C PRO A 194 -3.94 -13.44 -8.63
N GLY A 195 -5.27 -13.54 -8.67
CA GLY A 195 -6.06 -14.27 -7.68
C GLY A 195 -5.65 -15.75 -7.59
N PRO A 196 -6.08 -16.47 -6.54
CA PRO A 196 -5.83 -17.90 -6.43
C PRO A 196 -6.40 -18.58 -7.68
N GLY A 197 -5.51 -19.11 -8.51
CA GLY A 197 -5.88 -19.74 -9.77
C GLY A 197 -6.96 -20.79 -9.50
N ILE A 198 -8.07 -20.69 -10.24
CA ILE A 198 -9.06 -21.75 -10.35
C ILE A 198 -8.26 -23.00 -10.73
N GLN A 199 -8.19 -23.96 -9.80
CA GLN A 199 -7.58 -25.25 -10.07
C GLN A 199 -8.33 -25.85 -11.26
N GLN A 200 -7.71 -25.87 -12.43
CA GLN A 200 -8.22 -26.66 -13.54
C GLN A 200 -8.25 -28.12 -13.06
N PRO A 201 -9.39 -28.81 -13.16
CA PRO A 201 -9.44 -30.22 -12.80
C PRO A 201 -8.48 -30.96 -13.72
N ARG A 202 -7.46 -31.61 -13.16
CA ARG A 202 -6.67 -32.61 -13.88
C ARG A 202 -7.64 -33.70 -14.33
N MET A 203 -8.03 -33.68 -15.60
CA MET A 203 -8.58 -34.85 -16.25
C MET A 203 -7.43 -35.84 -16.45
N TYR A 204 -7.50 -36.95 -15.73
CA TYR A 204 -6.77 -38.18 -16.03
C TYR A 204 -7.66 -39.05 -16.92
#